data_AF-A0A9E0N7J8-F1
#
_entry.id   AF-A0A9E0N7J8-F1
#
_cell.length_a   1.000
_cell.length_b   1.000
_cell.length_c   1.000
_cell.angle_alpha   90.00
_cell.angle_beta   90.00
_cell.angle_gamma   90.00
#
_symmetry.space_group_name_H-M   'P 1'
#
loop_
_entity.id
_entity.type
_entity.pdbx_description
1 polymer ?
#
loop_
_entity_poly.entity_id
_entity_poly.type
_entity_poly.pdbx_seq_one_letter_code
_entity_poly.pdbx_strand_id
1 'polypeptide(L)'
;MADDAHAPDAAAPTSGRAAAARSAAPEPGAPVPAGTIDPELVRLRQKAPGVGMVAALSLVVLAGWMAVRLLPDLRFSRAGAEPMAIGTEGLLAGPADRFVELRPDLVGSQVVRLRGGKATEFRLIPVAGTGDRAWIVVDGSPWIEAPLNGGYAGRTRALDDTPMASALRGYVAGRTWPLFANLAAVRAAGAGPITTVSGDPVTVAPTDAIEVDLVLADAATIEVTFNTRLPDEATWRAALVGAGILDAAARPSEMQKGGARYGVQRPDAVADVTRRLEAAGLWAARASAVARVVPTTLGELLRGPLTVEGRVVPDAQVKLVRIAGRRVVPGDARLLIVGEKPADYWYALPLVIALGVIALLFTWALARAVRRELIVPRRAAA
;
A
#
# COMPACT_ATOMS: atom_id res chain seq x y z
N MET A 1 -42.82 33.49 -30.47
CA MET A 1 -43.60 32.39 -29.89
C MET A 1 -43.18 32.33 -28.43
N ALA A 2 -43.89 33.01 -27.51
CA ALA A 2 -45.22 32.63 -27.00
C ALA A 2 -45.13 31.18 -26.52
N ASP A 3 -44.94 30.87 -25.24
CA ASP A 3 -45.89 30.89 -24.11
C ASP A 3 -45.19 29.93 -23.08
N ASP A 4 -45.43 29.85 -21.79
CA ASP A 4 -46.40 30.44 -20.89
C ASP A 4 -45.83 30.25 -19.49
N ALA A 5 -46.03 31.24 -18.63
CA ALA A 5 -45.80 31.13 -17.20
C ALA A 5 -47.01 30.44 -16.56
N HIS A 6 -46.79 29.44 -15.70
CA HIS A 6 -47.81 28.99 -14.76
C HIS A 6 -47.20 28.68 -13.39
N ALA A 7 -47.37 29.64 -12.50
CA ALA A 7 -47.33 29.47 -11.05
C ALA A 7 -48.73 29.05 -10.58
N PRO A 8 -48.87 28.06 -9.68
CA PRO A 8 -50.12 27.84 -8.97
C PRO A 8 -50.14 28.58 -7.63
N ASP A 9 -51.02 29.57 -7.60
CA ASP A 9 -51.90 30.06 -6.56
C ASP A 9 -51.61 29.77 -5.08
N ALA A 10 -51.40 30.88 -4.37
CA ALA A 10 -51.69 31.04 -2.96
C ALA A 10 -53.21 31.18 -2.74
N ALA A 11 -53.85 30.14 -2.21
CA ALA A 11 -55.20 30.22 -1.69
C ALA A 11 -55.18 30.46 -0.17
N ALA A 12 -55.74 31.60 0.22
CA ALA A 12 -55.96 32.01 1.60
C ALA A 12 -56.91 31.05 2.35
N PRO A 13 -56.67 30.75 3.64
CA PRO A 13 -57.70 30.17 4.48
C PRO A 13 -58.70 31.27 4.89
N THR A 14 -59.92 31.08 4.41
CA THR A 14 -61.15 31.76 4.81
C THR A 14 -61.33 31.75 6.33
N SER A 15 -61.53 32.95 6.88
CA SER A 15 -62.01 33.21 8.22
C SER A 15 -63.41 32.62 8.44
N GLY A 16 -63.46 31.35 8.87
CA GLY A 16 -64.66 30.67 9.34
C GLY A 16 -64.87 30.93 10.83
N ARG A 17 -65.79 31.85 11.13
CA ARG A 17 -66.34 32.16 12.46
C ARG A 17 -66.98 30.90 13.06
N ALA A 18 -66.22 30.13 13.84
CA ALA A 18 -66.75 29.01 14.63
C ALA A 18 -67.54 29.57 15.81
N ALA A 19 -68.86 29.40 15.74
CA ALA A 19 -69.77 29.62 16.83
C ALA A 19 -69.35 28.78 18.04
N ALA A 20 -69.28 29.43 19.21
CA ALA A 20 -69.08 28.79 20.49
C ALA A 20 -70.30 27.90 20.83
N ALA A 21 -70.31 26.68 20.30
CA ALA A 21 -71.12 25.61 20.84
C ALA A 21 -70.47 25.16 22.16
N ARG A 22 -71.04 25.62 23.27
CA ARG A 22 -70.76 25.05 24.59
C ARG A 22 -71.13 23.56 24.52
N SER A 23 -70.13 22.71 24.33
CA SER A 23 -70.30 21.27 24.52
C SER A 23 -70.67 21.06 25.98
N ALA A 24 -71.91 20.64 26.20
CA ALA A 24 -72.30 20.01 27.44
C ALA A 24 -71.31 18.87 27.70
N ALA A 25 -70.81 18.77 28.94
CA ALA A 25 -69.93 17.67 29.32
C ALA A 25 -70.65 16.35 28.99
N PRO A 26 -70.07 15.46 28.17
CA PRO A 26 -70.68 14.18 27.86
C PRO A 26 -70.87 13.36 29.15
N GLU A 27 -72.00 12.67 29.26
CA GLU A 27 -72.31 11.80 30.39
C GLU A 27 -71.22 10.73 30.56
N PRO A 28 -70.76 10.49 31.81
CA PRO A 28 -69.77 9.44 32.09
C PRO A 28 -70.25 8.08 31.57
N GLY A 29 -69.56 7.51 30.57
CA GLY A 29 -69.85 6.19 30.01
C GLY A 29 -70.53 6.17 28.62
N ALA A 30 -70.79 7.32 27.99
CA ALA A 30 -71.31 7.35 26.63
C ALA A 30 -70.28 6.80 25.60
N PRO A 31 -70.70 5.99 24.61
CA PRO A 31 -69.78 5.41 23.64
C PRO A 31 -69.11 6.50 22.79
N VAL A 32 -67.76 6.48 22.76
CA VAL A 32 -66.95 7.44 22.01
C VAL A 32 -67.08 7.17 20.49
N PRO A 33 -67.38 8.18 19.65
CA PRO A 33 -67.47 8.00 18.20
C PRO A 33 -66.19 7.42 17.60
N ALA A 34 -66.33 6.54 16.60
CA ALA A 34 -65.20 5.97 15.89
C ALA A 34 -64.41 7.07 15.18
N GLY A 35 -63.14 7.28 15.57
CA GLY A 35 -62.24 8.30 15.03
C GLY A 35 -61.91 9.45 15.98
N THR A 36 -62.60 9.59 17.12
CA THR A 36 -62.25 10.55 18.17
C THR A 36 -61.27 9.94 19.19
N ILE A 37 -60.11 10.56 19.37
CA ILE A 37 -59.12 10.19 20.41
C ILE A 37 -59.75 10.51 21.77
N ASP A 38 -59.92 9.48 22.60
CA ASP A 38 -60.45 9.63 23.95
C ASP A 38 -59.55 10.60 24.77
N PRO A 39 -60.10 11.73 25.27
CA PRO A 39 -59.34 12.69 26.05
C PRO A 39 -58.81 12.11 27.37
N GLU A 40 -59.39 11.03 27.89
CA GLU A 40 -58.85 10.33 29.06
C GLU A 40 -57.59 9.52 28.73
N LEU A 41 -57.48 8.96 27.51
CA LEU A 41 -56.26 8.29 27.05
C LEU A 41 -55.07 9.27 26.93
N VAL A 42 -55.32 10.55 26.62
CA VAL A 42 -54.30 11.60 26.61
C VAL A 42 -53.84 11.96 28.03
N ARG A 43 -54.70 11.76 29.05
CA ARG A 43 -54.38 12.00 30.47
C ARG A 43 -53.70 10.82 31.15
N LEU A 44 -53.70 9.63 30.54
CA LEU A 44 -52.94 8.50 31.06
C LEU A 44 -51.45 8.82 31.06
N ARG A 45 -50.86 8.80 32.25
CA ARG A 45 -49.43 8.99 32.46
C ARG A 45 -48.68 7.87 31.74
N GLN A 46 -48.28 8.11 30.49
CA GLN A 46 -47.53 7.15 29.71
C GLN A 46 -46.28 6.77 30.50
N LYS A 47 -46.13 5.47 30.76
CA LYS A 47 -44.94 4.94 31.43
C LYS A 47 -43.78 5.14 30.46
N ALA A 48 -42.94 6.13 30.73
CA ALA A 48 -41.78 6.42 29.90
C ALA A 48 -40.97 5.12 29.68
N PRO A 49 -40.63 4.77 28.43
CA PRO A 49 -39.85 3.57 28.15
C PRO A 49 -38.54 3.63 28.96
N GLY A 50 -38.36 2.65 29.84
CA GLY A 50 -37.17 2.57 30.68
C GLY A 50 -36.07 1.80 29.96
N VAL A 51 -34.89 2.38 29.85
CA VAL A 51 -33.69 1.63 29.45
C VAL A 51 -33.39 0.60 30.55
N GLY A 52 -33.26 -0.67 30.17
CA GLY A 52 -32.87 -1.73 31.09
C GLY A 52 -31.41 -1.60 31.52
N MET A 53 -31.07 -2.04 32.74
CA MET A 53 -29.71 -1.98 33.29
C MET A 53 -28.66 -2.58 32.35
N VAL A 54 -28.94 -3.76 31.78
CA VAL A 54 -28.04 -4.46 30.85
C VAL A 54 -27.79 -3.63 29.59
N ALA A 55 -28.84 -3.07 28.98
CA ALA A 55 -28.70 -2.26 27.77
C ALA A 55 -27.86 -0.99 28.02
N ALA A 56 -28.08 -0.32 29.15
CA ALA A 56 -27.30 0.86 29.52
C ALA A 56 -25.82 0.52 29.73
N LEU A 57 -25.52 -0.56 30.48
CA LEU A 57 -24.15 -1.01 30.68
C LEU A 57 -23.46 -1.37 29.36
N SER A 58 -24.13 -2.13 28.49
CA SER A 58 -23.60 -2.51 27.17
C SER A 58 -23.24 -1.30 26.32
N LEU A 59 -24.08 -0.26 26.33
CA LEU A 59 -23.80 0.97 25.58
C LEU A 59 -22.64 1.78 26.16
N VAL A 60 -22.49 1.84 27.48
CA VAL A 60 -21.33 2.49 28.12
C VAL A 60 -20.04 1.76 27.74
N VAL A 61 -20.03 0.42 27.84
CA VAL A 61 -18.86 -0.39 27.48
C VAL A 61 -18.53 -0.25 25.99
N LEU A 62 -19.53 -0.31 25.11
CA LEU A 62 -19.34 -0.15 23.68
C LEU A 62 -18.80 1.25 23.33
N ALA A 63 -19.38 2.30 23.90
CA ALA A 63 -18.94 3.68 23.66
C ALA A 63 -17.50 3.90 24.16
N GLY A 64 -17.16 3.39 25.35
CA GLY A 64 -15.81 3.43 25.88
C GLY A 64 -14.81 2.67 25.00
N TRP A 65 -15.17 1.46 24.55
CA TRP A 65 -14.34 0.66 23.65
C TRP A 65 -14.10 1.36 22.30
N MET A 66 -15.15 1.93 21.70
CA MET A 66 -15.02 2.71 20.45
C MET A 66 -14.15 3.95 20.65
N ALA A 67 -14.29 4.67 21.76
CA ALA A 67 -13.47 5.83 22.07
C ALA A 67 -11.99 5.44 22.18
N VAL A 68 -11.66 4.33 22.84
CA VAL A 68 -10.30 3.79 22.91
C VAL A 68 -9.77 3.44 21.52
N ARG A 69 -10.59 2.82 20.66
CA ARG A 69 -10.22 2.50 19.27
C ARG A 69 -9.95 3.74 18.41
N LEU A 70 -10.57 4.88 18.72
CA LEU A 70 -10.37 6.16 18.03
C LEU A 70 -9.20 6.98 18.57
N LEU A 71 -8.62 6.63 19.73
CA LEU A 71 -7.50 7.39 20.31
C LEU A 71 -6.30 7.53 19.37
N PRO A 72 -5.86 6.50 18.62
CA PRO A 72 -4.80 6.65 17.61
C PRO A 72 -5.11 7.74 16.59
N ASP A 73 -6.32 7.72 16.04
CA ASP A 73 -6.74 8.67 15.00
C ASP A 73 -6.91 10.08 15.57
N LEU A 74 -7.41 10.21 16.80
CA LEU A 74 -7.47 11.48 17.52
C LEU A 74 -6.08 12.04 17.84
N ARG A 75 -5.11 11.20 18.18
CA ARG A 75 -3.72 11.63 18.40
C ARG A 75 -3.08 12.10 17.10
N PHE A 76 -3.30 11.34 16.03
CA PHE A 76 -2.80 11.69 14.71
C PHE A 76 -3.44 12.96 14.16
N SER A 77 -4.75 13.17 14.33
CA SER A 77 -5.44 14.39 13.87
C SER A 77 -4.97 15.67 14.58
N ARG A 78 -4.37 15.53 15.77
CA ARG A 78 -3.75 16.62 16.54
C ARG A 78 -2.28 16.85 16.19
N ALA A 79 -1.69 16.06 15.30
CA ALA A 79 -0.35 16.32 14.81
C ALA A 79 -0.33 17.62 13.98
N GLY A 80 0.83 18.26 13.90
CA GLY A 80 1.02 19.45 13.08
C GLY A 80 0.80 19.18 11.59
N ALA A 81 0.56 20.23 10.81
CA ALA A 81 0.36 20.13 9.36
C ALA A 81 1.64 19.77 8.59
N GLU A 82 2.81 20.01 9.19
CA GLU A 82 4.12 19.70 8.61
C GLU A 82 4.61 18.32 9.07
N PRO A 83 5.07 17.44 8.16
CA PRO A 83 5.59 16.13 8.52
C PRO A 83 6.94 16.25 9.22
N MET A 84 7.14 15.42 10.25
CA MET A 84 8.43 15.32 10.92
C MET A 84 9.40 14.47 10.10
N ALA A 85 10.51 15.06 9.65
CA ALA A 85 11.55 14.31 8.94
C ALA A 85 12.18 13.24 9.87
N ILE A 86 12.20 11.99 9.43
CA ILE A 86 12.82 10.87 10.14
C ILE A 86 13.68 10.03 9.20
N GLY A 87 14.68 9.34 9.76
CA GLY A 87 15.39 8.26 9.08
C GLY A 87 14.68 6.91 9.25
N THR A 88 15.19 5.88 8.57
CA THR A 88 14.67 4.50 8.65
C THR A 88 14.68 3.96 10.08
N GLU A 89 15.73 4.27 10.84
CA GLU A 89 15.81 3.91 12.27
C GLU A 89 14.68 4.55 13.09
N GLY A 90 14.32 5.80 12.76
CA GLY A 90 13.21 6.52 13.37
C GLY A 90 11.85 5.87 13.05
N LEU A 91 11.67 5.27 11.88
CA LEU A 91 10.46 4.52 11.56
C LEU A 91 10.37 3.22 12.38
N LEU A 92 11.49 2.54 12.60
CA LEU A 92 11.56 1.28 13.34
C LEU A 92 11.39 1.47 14.86
N ALA A 93 12.10 2.44 15.42
CA ALA A 93 12.13 2.71 16.87
C ALA A 93 11.06 3.71 17.33
N GLY A 94 10.51 4.50 16.40
CA GLY A 94 9.61 5.60 16.72
C GLY A 94 8.23 5.16 17.22
N PRO A 95 7.51 6.08 17.88
CA PRO A 95 6.11 5.84 18.25
C PRO A 95 5.24 5.72 17.00
N ALA A 96 4.20 4.87 17.08
CA ALA A 96 3.18 4.80 16.04
C ALA A 96 2.35 6.09 15.97
N ASP A 97 1.56 6.21 14.89
CA ASP A 97 0.59 7.28 14.66
C ASP A 97 1.20 8.69 14.64
N ARG A 98 2.40 8.83 14.06
CA ARG A 98 3.05 10.12 13.78
C ARG A 98 2.93 10.47 12.30
N PHE A 99 2.82 11.78 12.04
CA PHE A 99 2.92 12.32 10.69
C PHE A 99 4.39 12.63 10.39
N VAL A 100 4.97 11.89 9.45
CA VAL A 100 6.42 11.87 9.22
C VAL A 100 6.75 11.93 7.74
N GLU A 101 7.95 12.41 7.40
CA GLU A 101 8.57 12.30 6.08
C GLU A 101 9.79 11.41 6.18
N LEU A 102 9.92 10.45 5.26
CA LEU A 102 11.03 9.50 5.18
C LEU A 102 11.59 9.48 3.75
N ARG A 103 12.91 9.39 3.60
CA ARG A 103 13.61 9.22 2.32
C ARG A 103 14.41 7.91 2.33
N PRO A 104 13.73 6.76 2.20
CA PRO A 104 14.34 5.45 2.30
C PRO A 104 14.88 4.98 0.95
N ASP A 105 15.88 4.09 0.99
CA ASP A 105 16.20 3.24 -0.15
C ASP A 105 15.16 2.12 -0.23
N LEU A 106 14.52 1.97 -1.39
CA LEU A 106 13.44 1.00 -1.61
C LEU A 106 13.87 -0.17 -2.48
N VAL A 107 13.38 -1.36 -2.16
CA VAL A 107 13.61 -2.55 -3.01
C VAL A 107 12.45 -2.71 -3.99
N GLY A 108 12.47 -1.92 -5.08
CA GLY A 108 11.39 -1.88 -6.08
C GLY A 108 11.11 -3.22 -6.78
N SER A 109 12.09 -4.12 -6.86
CA SER A 109 11.90 -5.48 -7.40
C SER A 109 11.05 -6.38 -6.50
N GLN A 110 10.80 -5.96 -5.26
CA GLN A 110 10.12 -6.73 -4.22
C GLN A 110 8.77 -6.14 -3.80
N VAL A 111 8.19 -5.28 -4.65
CA VAL A 111 6.88 -4.66 -4.40
C VAL A 111 5.81 -5.73 -4.27
N VAL A 112 5.05 -5.66 -3.18
CA VAL A 112 3.89 -6.51 -2.93
C VAL A 112 2.63 -5.74 -3.28
N ARG A 113 1.75 -6.33 -4.09
CA ARG A 113 0.41 -5.79 -4.36
C ARG A 113 -0.60 -6.55 -3.53
N LEU A 114 -1.28 -5.84 -2.64
CA LEU A 114 -2.37 -6.38 -1.85
C LEU A 114 -3.67 -5.71 -2.28
N ARG A 115 -4.69 -6.51 -2.58
CA ARG A 115 -6.04 -5.98 -2.67
C ARG A 115 -6.59 -5.85 -1.25
N GLY A 116 -6.94 -4.63 -0.87
CA GLY A 116 -7.81 -4.36 0.26
C GLY A 116 -9.23 -4.86 -0.03
N GLY A 117 -10.22 -4.36 0.72
CA GLY A 117 -11.64 -4.62 0.46
C GLY A 117 -12.10 -4.17 -0.93
N LYS A 118 -13.42 -3.97 -1.12
CA LYS A 118 -14.12 -3.92 -2.43
C LYS A 118 -13.55 -3.02 -3.56
N ALA A 119 -12.55 -2.15 -3.35
CA ALA A 119 -11.96 -1.37 -4.45
C ALA A 119 -10.52 -0.85 -4.25
N THR A 120 -9.91 -0.97 -3.06
CA THR A 120 -8.60 -0.33 -2.80
C THR A 120 -7.47 -1.33 -2.99
N GLU A 121 -6.58 -1.09 -3.95
CA GLU A 121 -5.33 -1.82 -4.07
C GLU A 121 -4.23 -1.03 -3.35
N PHE A 122 -3.35 -1.73 -2.63
CA PHE A 122 -2.19 -1.16 -1.97
C PHE A 122 -0.93 -1.77 -2.55
N ARG A 123 0.09 -0.95 -2.77
CA ARG A 123 1.45 -1.40 -3.03
C ARG A 123 2.27 -1.21 -1.77
N LEU A 124 2.88 -2.29 -1.32
CA LEU A 124 3.76 -2.30 -0.16
C LEU A 124 5.18 -2.54 -0.67
N ILE A 125 6.05 -1.59 -0.39
CA ILE A 125 7.44 -1.59 -0.87
C ILE A 125 8.35 -1.73 0.35
N PRO A 126 9.15 -2.79 0.44
CA PRO A 126 10.07 -2.97 1.57
C PRO A 126 11.18 -1.92 1.53
N VAL A 127 11.57 -1.44 2.71
CA VAL A 127 12.72 -0.56 2.88
C VAL A 127 13.98 -1.40 2.97
N ALA A 128 14.97 -1.08 2.13
CA ALA A 128 16.26 -1.76 2.08
C ALA A 128 16.96 -1.72 3.44
N GLY A 129 17.56 -2.83 3.85
CA GLY A 129 18.42 -2.96 5.03
C GLY A 129 17.65 -3.12 6.33
N THR A 130 16.34 -3.33 6.26
CA THR A 130 15.47 -3.45 7.43
C THR A 130 15.03 -4.87 7.76
N GLY A 131 15.41 -5.86 6.94
CA GLY A 131 15.01 -7.25 7.10
C GLY A 131 13.48 -7.40 7.13
N ASP A 132 12.78 -6.69 6.24
CA ASP A 132 11.32 -6.62 6.19
C ASP A 132 10.63 -6.03 7.43
N ARG A 133 11.36 -5.30 8.28
CA ARG A 133 10.78 -4.59 9.43
C ARG A 133 10.21 -3.22 9.09
N ALA A 134 10.51 -2.65 7.92
CA ALA A 134 9.90 -1.39 7.48
C ALA A 134 9.37 -1.47 6.05
N TRP A 135 8.17 -0.93 5.85
CA TRP A 135 7.51 -0.92 4.54
C TRP A 135 6.84 0.43 4.27
N ILE A 136 6.86 0.84 3.00
CA ILE A 136 6.13 1.99 2.50
C ILE A 136 4.84 1.50 1.85
N VAL A 137 3.71 2.01 2.29
CA VAL A 137 2.39 1.71 1.72
C VAL A 137 1.98 2.89 0.84
N VAL A 138 1.82 2.63 -0.45
CA VAL A 138 1.36 3.62 -1.44
C VAL A 138 0.07 3.13 -2.11
N ASP A 139 -0.67 4.06 -2.70
CA ASP A 139 -1.84 3.74 -3.51
C ASP A 139 -1.44 2.77 -4.64
N GLY A 140 -2.21 1.68 -4.77
CA GLY A 140 -2.03 0.67 -5.79
C GLY A 140 -2.57 1.06 -7.16
N SER A 141 -3.26 2.20 -7.29
CA SER A 141 -3.81 2.72 -8.55
C SER A 141 -2.81 2.60 -9.71
N PRO A 142 -3.16 1.91 -10.81
CA PRO A 142 -2.25 1.72 -11.95
C PRO A 142 -1.87 3.03 -12.63
N TRP A 143 -2.62 4.10 -12.36
CA TRP A 143 -2.42 5.44 -12.91
C TRP A 143 -1.44 6.29 -12.09
N ILE A 144 -1.09 5.86 -10.89
CA ILE A 144 -0.14 6.55 -10.02
C ILE A 144 1.14 5.72 -9.97
N GLU A 145 2.17 6.22 -10.64
CA GLU A 145 3.53 5.75 -10.42
C GLU A 145 3.97 6.26 -9.05
N ALA A 146 4.14 5.33 -8.11
CA ALA A 146 4.81 5.67 -6.87
C ALA A 146 6.26 6.01 -7.24
N PRO A 147 6.74 7.24 -6.97
CA PRO A 147 8.14 7.54 -7.18
C PRO A 147 8.93 6.52 -6.36
N LEU A 148 9.92 5.84 -6.95
CA LEU A 148 10.83 4.94 -6.22
C LEU A 148 11.97 5.71 -5.56
N ASN A 149 12.15 6.96 -5.97
CA ASN A 149 13.17 7.88 -5.47
C ASN A 149 12.46 9.12 -4.94
N GLY A 150 12.63 9.46 -3.66
CA GLY A 150 12.07 10.68 -3.09
C GLY A 150 11.70 10.57 -1.62
N GLY A 151 11.16 11.67 -1.10
CA GLY A 151 10.54 11.71 0.23
C GLY A 151 9.11 11.19 0.18
N TYR A 152 8.76 10.34 1.13
CA TYR A 152 7.42 9.86 1.38
C TYR A 152 6.91 10.47 2.67
N ALA A 153 5.78 11.17 2.60
CA ALA A 153 5.12 11.74 3.77
C ALA A 153 3.83 10.98 4.07
N GLY A 154 3.59 10.70 5.35
CA GLY A 154 2.42 9.91 5.76
C GLY A 154 2.39 9.55 7.23
N ARG A 155 1.51 8.60 7.56
CA ARG A 155 1.32 8.11 8.93
C ARG A 155 2.12 6.85 9.21
N THR A 156 2.85 6.82 10.32
CA THR A 156 3.48 5.59 10.81
C THR A 156 2.46 4.66 11.47
N ARG A 157 2.50 3.36 11.22
CA ARG A 157 1.68 2.34 11.91
C ARG A 157 2.52 1.11 12.26
N ALA A 158 2.17 0.40 13.32
CA ALA A 158 2.62 -0.99 13.45
C ALA A 158 1.86 -1.85 12.43
N LEU A 159 2.53 -2.81 11.80
CA LEU A 159 1.89 -3.69 10.82
C LEU A 159 0.70 -4.43 11.45
N ASP A 160 0.88 -4.94 12.66
CA ASP A 160 -0.15 -5.70 13.41
C ASP A 160 -1.42 -4.90 13.72
N ASP A 161 -1.33 -3.57 13.74
CA ASP A 161 -2.48 -2.70 13.93
C ASP A 161 -3.24 -2.41 12.62
N THR A 162 -2.85 -3.05 11.51
CA THR A 162 -3.47 -2.87 10.20
C THR A 162 -4.14 -4.14 9.69
N PRO A 163 -5.21 -4.02 8.87
CA PRO A 163 -5.85 -5.18 8.25
C PRO A 163 -4.96 -5.89 7.21
N MET A 164 -3.81 -5.29 6.84
CA MET A 164 -2.89 -5.85 5.85
C MET A 164 -1.92 -6.87 6.43
N ALA A 165 -1.79 -6.96 7.77
CA ALA A 165 -0.76 -7.76 8.44
C ALA A 165 -0.71 -9.22 7.98
N SER A 166 -1.85 -9.91 8.05
CA SER A 166 -1.97 -11.32 7.68
C SER A 166 -1.76 -11.54 6.19
N ALA A 167 -2.33 -10.66 5.35
CA ALA A 167 -2.21 -10.74 3.90
C ALA A 167 -0.76 -10.53 3.44
N LEU A 168 -0.06 -9.53 3.99
CA LEU A 168 1.34 -9.27 3.68
C LEU A 168 2.23 -10.45 4.09
N ARG A 169 2.09 -10.94 5.33
CA ARG A 169 2.86 -12.09 5.83
C ARG A 169 2.63 -13.34 4.99
N GLY A 170 1.36 -13.66 4.70
CA GLY A 170 1.01 -14.81 3.87
C GLY A 170 1.58 -14.70 2.46
N TYR A 171 1.51 -13.51 1.85
CA TYR A 171 2.07 -13.27 0.52
C TYR A 171 3.60 -13.44 0.49
N VAL A 172 4.29 -12.83 1.46
CA VAL A 172 5.76 -12.85 1.53
C VAL A 172 6.27 -14.25 1.85
N ALA A 173 5.68 -14.94 2.83
CA ALA A 173 6.09 -16.28 3.25
C ALA A 173 5.78 -17.36 2.21
N GLY A 174 4.73 -17.17 1.40
CA GLY A 174 4.30 -18.11 0.37
C GLY A 174 5.15 -18.12 -0.90
N ARG A 175 6.21 -17.31 -0.99
CA ARG A 175 7.00 -17.13 -2.22
C ARG A 175 8.49 -17.22 -1.96
N THR A 176 9.18 -17.72 -2.99
CA THR A 176 10.63 -17.57 -3.11
C THR A 176 10.92 -16.26 -3.82
N TRP A 177 11.83 -15.47 -3.27
CA TRP A 177 12.18 -14.16 -3.75
C TRP A 177 13.58 -14.18 -4.37
N PRO A 178 13.79 -13.50 -5.52
CA PRO A 178 15.13 -13.26 -6.01
C PRO A 178 15.78 -12.21 -5.10
N LEU A 179 16.78 -12.63 -4.34
CA LEU A 179 17.67 -11.76 -3.59
C LEU A 179 18.96 -11.60 -4.39
N PHE A 180 19.56 -10.42 -4.35
CA PHE A 180 20.78 -10.14 -5.12
C PHE A 180 21.89 -9.79 -4.16
N ALA A 181 23.10 -10.28 -4.40
CA ALA A 181 24.30 -9.95 -3.64
C ALA A 181 25.46 -9.66 -4.60
N ASN A 182 26.38 -8.79 -4.18
CA ASN A 182 27.63 -8.60 -4.90
C ASN A 182 28.56 -9.79 -4.65
N LEU A 183 29.35 -10.20 -5.65
CA LEU A 183 30.28 -11.32 -5.51
C LEU A 183 31.25 -11.14 -4.33
N ALA A 184 31.74 -9.91 -4.12
CA ALA A 184 32.61 -9.59 -2.99
C ALA A 184 31.93 -9.85 -1.64
N ALA A 185 30.65 -9.51 -1.50
CA ALA A 185 29.89 -9.78 -0.28
C ALA A 185 29.69 -11.27 -0.05
N VAL A 186 29.42 -12.04 -1.12
CA VAL A 186 29.30 -13.50 -1.06
C VAL A 186 30.60 -14.14 -0.58
N ARG A 187 31.74 -13.74 -1.17
CA ARG A 187 33.06 -14.28 -0.78
C ARG A 187 33.48 -13.87 0.62
N ALA A 188 33.18 -12.63 1.02
CA ALA A 188 33.49 -12.15 2.38
C ALA A 188 32.67 -12.90 3.45
N ALA A 189 31.42 -13.25 3.15
CA ALA A 189 30.58 -14.02 4.06
C ALA A 189 31.06 -15.46 4.22
N GLY A 190 31.59 -16.07 3.16
CA GLY A 190 31.96 -17.49 3.17
C GLY A 190 30.75 -18.37 3.47
N ALA A 191 30.79 -19.15 4.55
CA ALA A 191 29.66 -19.97 5.01
C ALA A 191 28.68 -19.19 5.94
N GLY A 192 28.96 -17.92 6.24
CA GLY A 192 28.12 -17.07 7.07
C GLY A 192 27.00 -16.37 6.30
N PRO A 193 26.27 -15.45 6.97
CA PRO A 193 25.23 -14.65 6.33
C PRO A 193 25.79 -13.72 5.25
N ILE A 194 25.19 -13.76 4.07
CA ILE A 194 25.54 -12.91 2.92
C ILE A 194 24.73 -11.62 3.02
N THR A 195 25.39 -10.47 2.98
CA THR A 195 24.71 -9.17 2.83
C THR A 195 24.26 -8.98 1.39
N THR A 196 22.95 -8.83 1.19
CA THR A 196 22.35 -8.53 -0.12
C THR A 196 22.64 -7.10 -0.57
N VAL A 197 22.42 -6.79 -1.85
CA VAL A 197 22.44 -5.43 -2.41
C VAL A 197 21.45 -4.52 -1.70
N SER A 198 20.35 -5.09 -1.21
CA SER A 198 19.37 -4.40 -0.37
C SER A 198 19.87 -4.18 1.07
N GLY A 199 21.06 -4.65 1.46
CA GLY A 199 21.60 -4.50 2.81
C GLY A 199 21.11 -5.57 3.81
N ASP A 200 20.16 -6.42 3.43
CA ASP A 200 19.61 -7.45 4.30
C ASP A 200 20.50 -8.69 4.33
N PRO A 201 20.72 -9.33 5.50
CA PRO A 201 21.45 -10.58 5.59
C PRO A 201 20.59 -11.76 5.12
N VAL A 202 21.17 -12.66 4.32
CA VAL A 202 20.57 -13.94 3.94
C VAL A 202 21.51 -15.08 4.28
N THR A 203 20.99 -16.13 4.90
CA THR A 203 21.75 -17.38 5.13
C THR A 203 21.42 -18.36 4.02
N VAL A 204 22.46 -18.91 3.41
CA VAL A 204 22.38 -19.82 2.26
C VAL A 204 23.30 -20.99 2.54
N ALA A 205 22.82 -22.22 2.36
CA ALA A 205 23.65 -23.40 2.53
C ALA A 205 24.63 -23.54 1.34
N PRO A 206 25.82 -24.13 1.53
CA PRO A 206 26.76 -24.38 0.43
C PRO A 206 26.16 -25.20 -0.74
N THR A 207 25.13 -25.99 -0.47
CA THR A 207 24.43 -26.82 -1.48
C THR A 207 23.30 -26.11 -2.19
N ASP A 208 22.90 -24.91 -1.74
CA ASP A 208 21.77 -24.20 -2.33
C ASP A 208 22.11 -23.72 -3.74
N ALA A 209 21.13 -23.84 -4.63
CA ALA A 209 21.24 -23.34 -5.99
C ALA A 209 21.23 -21.80 -5.98
N ILE A 210 22.21 -21.24 -6.67
CA ILE A 210 22.31 -19.81 -6.93
C ILE A 210 22.48 -19.60 -8.43
N GLU A 211 22.23 -18.37 -8.87
CA GLU A 211 22.48 -17.98 -10.24
C GLU A 211 23.43 -16.80 -10.26
N VAL A 212 24.39 -16.82 -11.17
CA VAL A 212 25.38 -15.76 -11.32
C VAL A 212 25.09 -15.00 -12.60
N ASP A 213 24.83 -13.70 -12.48
CA ASP A 213 24.64 -12.80 -13.61
C ASP A 213 26.01 -12.34 -14.10
N LEU A 214 26.39 -12.81 -15.30
CA LEU A 214 27.63 -12.49 -15.96
C LEU A 214 27.42 -11.42 -17.02
N VAL A 215 28.40 -10.54 -17.17
CA VAL A 215 28.54 -9.61 -18.29
C VAL A 215 29.65 -10.14 -19.19
N LEU A 216 29.30 -10.59 -20.39
CA LEU A 216 30.25 -11.15 -21.34
C LEU A 216 31.06 -10.02 -21.97
N ALA A 217 32.35 -9.93 -21.63
CA ALA A 217 33.22 -8.89 -22.18
C ALA A 217 33.44 -9.04 -23.70
N ASP A 218 33.31 -10.27 -24.21
CA ASP A 218 33.50 -10.61 -25.61
C ASP A 218 32.21 -10.57 -26.43
N ALA A 219 31.08 -10.12 -25.87
CA ALA A 219 29.81 -10.07 -26.57
C ALA A 219 29.05 -8.76 -26.35
N ALA A 220 28.51 -8.20 -27.43
CA ALA A 220 27.65 -7.03 -27.40
C ALA A 220 26.38 -7.26 -28.20
N THR A 221 25.31 -6.59 -27.76
CA THR A 221 24.07 -6.43 -28.50
C THR A 221 24.00 -5.02 -29.05
N ILE A 222 23.78 -4.91 -30.36
CA ILE A 222 23.58 -3.65 -31.05
C ILE A 222 22.08 -3.49 -31.29
N GLU A 223 21.51 -2.43 -30.75
CA GLU A 223 20.14 -2.03 -31.04
C GLU A 223 20.19 -0.85 -32.00
N VAL A 224 19.48 -0.98 -33.12
CA VAL A 224 19.36 0.09 -34.12
C VAL A 224 17.92 0.56 -34.22
N THR A 225 17.74 1.86 -34.41
CA THR A 225 16.44 2.48 -34.66
C THR A 225 16.38 3.02 -36.07
N PHE A 226 15.38 2.58 -36.83
CA PHE A 226 15.14 3.03 -38.20
C PHE A 226 14.81 4.53 -38.20
N ASN A 227 15.35 5.24 -39.19
CA ASN A 227 15.18 6.68 -39.34
C ASN A 227 15.17 7.06 -40.82
N THR A 228 14.99 8.34 -41.13
CA THR A 228 14.92 8.81 -42.51
C THR A 228 16.18 8.54 -43.34
N ARG A 229 17.37 8.47 -42.71
CA ARG A 229 18.64 8.16 -43.38
C ARG A 229 18.85 6.66 -43.56
N LEU A 230 18.42 5.86 -42.59
CA LEU A 230 18.55 4.39 -42.55
C LEU A 230 17.17 3.80 -42.24
N PRO A 231 16.30 3.69 -43.26
CA PRO A 231 14.87 3.44 -43.06
C PRO A 231 14.51 1.98 -42.80
N ASP A 232 15.40 1.03 -43.07
CA ASP A 232 15.11 -0.40 -43.01
C ASP A 232 16.31 -1.23 -42.54
N GLU A 233 16.07 -2.52 -42.31
CA GLU A 233 17.09 -3.46 -41.85
C GLU A 233 18.23 -3.61 -42.85
N ALA A 234 17.95 -3.63 -44.15
CA ALA A 234 18.96 -3.87 -45.17
C ALA A 234 19.97 -2.72 -45.25
N THR A 235 19.49 -1.47 -45.19
CA THR A 235 20.32 -0.27 -45.14
C THR A 235 21.12 -0.18 -43.85
N TRP A 236 20.53 -0.52 -42.71
CA TRP A 236 21.25 -0.62 -41.44
C TRP A 236 22.34 -1.69 -41.46
N ARG A 237 22.04 -2.90 -41.94
CA ARG A 237 23.03 -3.97 -42.06
C ARG A 237 24.19 -3.55 -42.95
N ALA A 238 23.91 -2.96 -44.12
CA ALA A 238 24.94 -2.46 -45.02
C ALA A 238 25.84 -1.41 -44.34
N ALA A 239 25.26 -0.49 -43.56
CA ALA A 239 26.01 0.53 -42.82
C ALA A 239 26.89 -0.09 -41.71
N LEU A 240 26.36 -1.05 -40.95
CA LEU A 240 27.12 -1.76 -39.91
C LEU A 240 28.24 -2.63 -40.47
N VAL A 241 28.02 -3.27 -41.63
CA VAL A 241 29.06 -4.00 -42.38
C VAL A 241 30.12 -3.04 -42.89
N GLY A 242 29.72 -1.90 -43.46
CA GLY A 242 30.65 -0.85 -43.90
C GLY A 242 31.51 -0.26 -42.78
N ALA A 243 30.99 -0.22 -41.55
CA ALA A 243 31.73 0.17 -40.35
C ALA A 243 32.63 -0.95 -39.78
N GLY A 244 32.65 -2.15 -40.38
CA GLY A 244 33.39 -3.30 -39.87
C GLY A 244 32.87 -3.83 -38.53
N ILE A 245 31.58 -3.59 -38.25
CA ILE A 245 30.93 -4.03 -37.01
C ILE A 245 30.28 -5.40 -37.19
N LEU A 246 29.70 -5.66 -38.35
CA LEU A 246 29.07 -6.94 -38.68
C LEU A 246 29.74 -7.59 -39.88
N ASP A 247 29.62 -8.93 -39.94
CA ASP A 247 29.89 -9.68 -41.15
C ASP A 247 28.75 -9.51 -42.17
N ALA A 248 29.06 -9.61 -43.46
CA ALA A 248 28.08 -9.42 -44.53
C ALA A 248 26.89 -10.40 -44.45
N ALA A 249 27.11 -11.59 -43.88
CA ALA A 249 26.09 -12.62 -43.68
C ALA A 249 25.31 -12.48 -42.36
N ALA A 250 25.68 -11.52 -41.49
CA ALA A 250 25.03 -11.34 -40.20
C ALA A 250 23.55 -11.01 -40.37
N ARG A 251 22.70 -11.71 -39.64
CA ARG A 251 21.27 -11.47 -39.58
C ARG A 251 20.91 -10.85 -38.23
N PRO A 252 19.85 -10.03 -38.17
CA PRO A 252 19.36 -9.55 -36.89
C PRO A 252 18.90 -10.75 -36.04
N SER A 253 19.27 -10.73 -34.76
CA SER A 253 18.78 -11.70 -33.78
C SER A 253 17.30 -11.47 -33.45
N GLU A 254 16.83 -10.23 -33.60
CA GLU A 254 15.45 -9.84 -33.35
C GLU A 254 15.06 -8.65 -34.23
N MET A 255 13.83 -8.67 -34.74
CA MET A 255 13.23 -7.56 -35.47
C MET A 255 12.18 -6.87 -34.59
N GLN A 256 12.22 -5.55 -34.52
CA GLN A 256 11.28 -4.75 -33.73
C GLN A 256 10.57 -3.73 -34.64
N LYS A 257 9.42 -3.21 -34.18
CA LYS A 257 8.72 -2.17 -34.92
C LYS A 257 9.57 -0.90 -34.94
N GLY A 258 10.18 -0.62 -36.09
CA GLY A 258 11.07 0.54 -36.27
C GLY A 258 12.51 0.31 -35.83
N GLY A 259 12.96 -0.94 -35.72
CA GLY A 259 14.35 -1.23 -35.34
C GLY A 259 14.74 -2.69 -35.52
N ALA A 260 16.02 -2.98 -35.31
CA ALA A 260 16.56 -4.33 -35.33
C ALA A 260 17.63 -4.49 -34.26
N ARG A 261 17.86 -5.74 -33.85
CA ARG A 261 18.88 -6.09 -32.87
C ARG A 261 19.88 -7.06 -33.48
N TYR A 262 21.17 -6.82 -33.30
CA TYR A 262 22.25 -7.68 -33.78
C TYR A 262 23.13 -8.14 -32.62
N GLY A 263 23.57 -9.39 -32.66
CA GLY A 263 24.59 -9.90 -31.75
C GLY A 263 25.98 -9.81 -32.39
N VAL A 264 26.98 -9.40 -31.61
CA VAL A 264 28.38 -9.34 -32.05
C VAL A 264 29.26 -10.01 -31.00
N GLN A 265 30.17 -10.87 -31.45
CA GLN A 265 31.17 -11.50 -30.60
C GLN A 265 32.57 -11.05 -31.01
N ARG A 266 33.28 -10.36 -30.11
CA ARG A 266 34.66 -9.87 -30.25
C ARG A 266 35.21 -9.38 -28.91
N PRO A 267 36.54 -9.38 -28.67
CA PRO A 267 37.10 -8.80 -27.46
C PRO A 267 36.67 -7.34 -27.25
N ASP A 268 36.40 -6.97 -26.00
CA ASP A 268 35.93 -5.63 -25.59
C ASP A 268 34.76 -5.12 -26.42
N ALA A 269 33.80 -6.01 -26.71
CA ALA A 269 32.77 -5.82 -27.73
C ALA A 269 32.02 -4.50 -27.58
N VAL A 270 31.62 -4.12 -26.36
CA VAL A 270 30.85 -2.90 -26.15
C VAL A 270 31.67 -1.64 -26.47
N ALA A 271 32.88 -1.53 -25.93
CA ALA A 271 33.71 -0.35 -26.13
C ALA A 271 34.17 -0.22 -27.59
N ASP A 272 34.58 -1.34 -28.22
CA ASP A 272 34.97 -1.35 -29.61
C ASP A 272 33.82 -0.99 -30.55
N VAL A 273 32.65 -1.62 -30.36
CA VAL A 273 31.48 -1.37 -31.20
C VAL A 273 30.97 0.05 -31.04
N THR A 274 30.87 0.58 -29.81
CA THR A 274 30.47 1.98 -29.59
C THR A 274 31.39 2.93 -30.34
N ARG A 275 32.70 2.80 -30.20
CA ARG A 275 33.68 3.63 -30.91
C ARG A 275 33.52 3.56 -32.43
N ARG A 276 33.24 2.37 -33.00
CA ARG A 276 33.00 2.20 -34.45
C ARG A 276 31.68 2.81 -34.90
N LEU A 277 30.61 2.68 -34.10
CA LEU A 277 29.33 3.33 -34.38
C LEU A 277 29.48 4.85 -34.42
N GLU A 278 30.22 5.42 -33.46
CA GLU A 278 30.51 6.86 -33.38
C GLU A 278 31.35 7.32 -34.58
N ALA A 279 32.43 6.60 -34.91
CA ALA A 279 33.29 6.93 -36.06
C ALA A 279 32.53 6.86 -37.40
N ALA A 280 31.55 5.97 -37.53
CA ALA A 280 30.69 5.85 -38.70
C ALA A 280 29.48 6.81 -38.68
N GLY A 281 29.32 7.62 -37.62
CA GLY A 281 28.19 8.54 -37.45
C GLY A 281 26.84 7.83 -37.37
N LEU A 282 26.79 6.63 -36.78
CA LEU A 282 25.60 5.79 -36.62
C LEU A 282 24.92 6.05 -35.27
N TRP A 283 24.55 7.30 -35.00
CA TRP A 283 24.02 7.77 -33.70
C TRP A 283 22.69 7.18 -33.27
N ALA A 284 21.93 6.61 -34.21
CA ALA A 284 20.67 5.90 -33.93
C ALA A 284 20.88 4.40 -33.64
N ALA A 285 22.11 4.01 -33.30
CA ALA A 285 22.47 2.70 -32.84
C ALA A 285 23.17 2.78 -31.49
N ARG A 286 22.97 1.75 -30.64
CA ARG A 286 23.61 1.64 -29.33
C ARG A 286 24.14 0.22 -29.13
N ALA A 287 25.39 0.12 -28.67
CA ALA A 287 25.92 -1.13 -28.14
C ALA A 287 25.57 -1.28 -26.65
N SER A 288 25.21 -2.48 -26.26
CA SER A 288 24.91 -2.86 -24.88
C SER A 288 25.59 -4.19 -24.57
N ALA A 289 25.96 -4.41 -23.31
CA ALA A 289 26.64 -5.63 -22.91
C ALA A 289 25.66 -6.82 -22.88
N VAL A 290 26.12 -7.99 -23.30
CA VAL A 290 25.32 -9.22 -23.20
C VAL A 290 25.42 -9.77 -21.78
N ALA A 291 24.26 -9.94 -21.14
CA ALA A 291 24.18 -10.61 -19.85
C ALA A 291 23.89 -12.12 -20.04
N ARG A 292 24.58 -12.97 -19.29
CA ARG A 292 24.34 -14.42 -19.25
C ARG A 292 24.11 -14.84 -17.80
N VAL A 293 23.06 -15.61 -17.58
CA VAL A 293 22.76 -16.19 -16.26
C VAL A 293 23.34 -17.60 -16.21
N VAL A 294 24.14 -17.89 -15.18
CA VAL A 294 24.77 -19.20 -15.00
C VAL A 294 24.30 -19.82 -13.68
N PRO A 295 23.59 -20.96 -13.71
CA PRO A 295 23.25 -21.69 -12.50
C PRO A 295 24.50 -22.37 -11.91
N THR A 296 24.66 -22.31 -10.60
CA THR A 296 25.73 -22.97 -9.83
C THR A 296 25.28 -23.16 -8.37
N THR A 297 26.18 -23.57 -7.48
CA THR A 297 25.94 -23.65 -6.05
C THR A 297 26.82 -22.66 -5.30
N LEU A 298 26.40 -22.24 -4.10
CA LEU A 298 27.22 -21.36 -3.27
C LEU A 298 28.58 -22.00 -2.96
N GLY A 299 28.61 -23.30 -2.66
CA GLY A 299 29.84 -24.03 -2.36
C GLY A 299 30.83 -24.04 -3.54
N GLU A 300 30.35 -24.18 -4.78
CA GLU A 300 31.21 -24.07 -5.97
C GLU A 300 31.78 -22.66 -6.13
N LEU A 301 30.93 -21.64 -5.97
CA LEU A 301 31.34 -20.24 -6.10
C LEU A 301 32.37 -19.82 -5.02
N LEU A 302 32.32 -20.43 -3.84
CA LEU A 302 33.25 -20.16 -2.73
C LEU A 302 34.57 -20.93 -2.83
N ARG A 303 34.62 -22.07 -3.53
CA ARG A 303 35.84 -22.88 -3.66
C ARG A 303 36.91 -22.25 -4.54
N GLY A 304 36.55 -21.34 -5.43
CA GLY A 304 37.49 -20.77 -6.39
C GLY A 304 36.81 -19.88 -7.43
N PRO A 305 37.53 -19.52 -8.50
CA PRO A 305 36.97 -18.72 -9.57
C PRO A 305 35.88 -19.51 -10.31
N LEU A 306 34.83 -18.81 -10.75
CA LEU A 306 33.73 -19.44 -11.48
C LEU A 306 34.23 -19.94 -12.84
N THR A 307 33.85 -21.17 -13.21
CA THR A 307 34.15 -21.73 -14.53
C THR A 307 32.87 -21.97 -15.33
N VAL A 308 32.83 -21.48 -16.57
CA VAL A 308 31.71 -21.67 -17.49
C VAL A 308 32.26 -22.30 -18.76
N GLU A 309 31.73 -23.47 -19.14
CA GLU A 309 32.17 -24.20 -20.35
C GLU A 309 33.70 -24.43 -20.39
N GLY A 310 34.30 -24.70 -19.22
CA GLY A 310 35.74 -24.94 -19.09
C GLY A 310 36.62 -23.68 -19.11
N ARG A 311 36.04 -22.49 -19.20
CA ARG A 311 36.76 -21.21 -19.11
C ARG A 311 36.56 -20.56 -17.75
N VAL A 312 37.65 -20.04 -17.19
CA VAL A 312 37.61 -19.25 -15.96
C VAL A 312 37.01 -17.88 -16.27
N VAL A 313 35.97 -17.51 -15.52
CA VAL A 313 35.30 -16.21 -15.61
C VAL A 313 35.98 -15.26 -14.63
N PRO A 314 36.54 -14.13 -15.10
CA PRO A 314 37.06 -13.10 -14.22
C PRO A 314 35.96 -12.52 -13.32
N ASP A 315 36.28 -12.24 -12.06
CA ASP A 315 35.32 -11.66 -11.11
C ASP A 315 34.70 -10.35 -11.59
N ALA A 316 35.45 -9.56 -12.37
CA ALA A 316 34.97 -8.31 -12.94
C ALA A 316 33.82 -8.51 -13.94
N GLN A 317 33.64 -9.72 -14.47
CA GLN A 317 32.49 -10.07 -15.32
C GLN A 317 31.28 -10.50 -14.50
N VAL A 318 31.42 -10.79 -13.21
CA VAL A 318 30.30 -11.14 -12.34
C VAL A 318 29.61 -9.85 -11.87
N LYS A 319 28.41 -9.61 -12.38
CA LYS A 319 27.62 -8.44 -12.02
C LYS A 319 26.94 -8.62 -10.68
N LEU A 320 26.18 -9.70 -10.53
CA LEU A 320 25.40 -10.01 -9.33
C LEU A 320 25.31 -11.52 -9.14
N VAL A 321 25.11 -11.92 -7.88
CA VAL A 321 24.73 -13.27 -7.50
C VAL A 321 23.28 -13.24 -7.06
N ARG A 322 22.43 -13.96 -7.77
CA ARG A 322 21.02 -14.14 -7.48
C ARG A 322 20.83 -15.37 -6.60
N ILE A 323 20.20 -15.15 -5.45
CA ILE A 323 19.94 -16.14 -4.41
C ILE A 323 18.42 -16.30 -4.32
N ALA A 324 17.95 -17.54 -4.40
CA ALA A 324 16.55 -17.87 -4.18
C ALA A 324 16.26 -17.94 -2.67
N GLY A 325 15.76 -16.84 -2.10
CA GLY A 325 15.55 -16.72 -0.65
C GLY A 325 14.08 -16.76 -0.24
N ARG A 326 13.81 -17.25 0.97
CA ARG A 326 12.54 -17.01 1.66
C ARG A 326 12.65 -15.78 2.54
N ARG A 327 11.59 -14.98 2.56
CA ARG A 327 11.48 -13.78 3.38
C ARG A 327 10.40 -13.98 4.44
N VAL A 328 10.56 -13.29 5.56
CA VAL A 328 9.61 -13.32 6.68
C VAL A 328 9.41 -11.88 7.12
N VAL A 329 8.16 -11.45 7.22
CA VAL A 329 7.84 -10.13 7.77
C VAL A 329 7.72 -10.24 9.28
N PRO A 330 8.62 -9.60 10.06
CA PRO A 330 8.63 -9.74 11.51
C PRO A 330 7.35 -9.24 12.19
N GLY A 331 7.15 -9.65 13.45
CA GLY A 331 6.00 -9.23 14.27
C GLY A 331 6.02 -7.72 14.55
N ASP A 332 7.20 -7.14 14.71
CA ASP A 332 7.41 -5.73 15.03
C ASP A 332 7.53 -4.84 13.78
N ALA A 333 7.16 -5.34 12.60
CA ALA A 333 7.24 -4.57 11.37
C ALA A 333 6.40 -3.29 11.43
N ARG A 334 6.91 -2.24 10.80
CA ARG A 334 6.36 -0.89 10.76
C ARG A 334 6.01 -0.50 9.33
N LEU A 335 4.98 0.33 9.21
CA LEU A 335 4.47 0.84 7.96
C LEU A 335 4.55 2.37 7.97
N LEU A 336 4.88 2.95 6.83
CA LEU A 336 4.55 4.34 6.51
C LEU A 336 3.43 4.36 5.46
N ILE A 337 2.23 4.79 5.87
CA ILE A 337 1.07 4.92 4.98
C ILE A 337 1.12 6.29 4.32
N VAL A 338 1.54 6.30 3.06
CA VAL A 338 1.80 7.52 2.29
C VAL A 338 0.48 8.21 1.95
N GLY A 339 0.47 9.53 2.09
CA GLY A 339 -0.66 10.36 1.71
C GLY A 339 -1.67 10.63 2.83
N GLU A 340 -1.66 9.86 3.93
CA GLU A 340 -2.48 10.17 5.11
C GLU A 340 -2.00 11.46 5.77
N LYS A 341 -2.90 12.45 5.90
CA LYS A 341 -2.63 13.73 6.56
C LYS A 341 -3.48 13.88 7.83
N PRO A 342 -2.99 14.59 8.87
CA PRO A 342 -3.77 14.85 10.08
C PRO A 342 -5.16 15.47 9.79
N ALA A 343 -5.25 16.35 8.78
CA ALA A 343 -6.49 17.01 8.39
C ALA A 343 -7.58 16.04 7.86
N ASP A 344 -7.18 14.87 7.33
CA ASP A 344 -8.13 13.87 6.83
C ASP A 344 -8.97 13.25 7.97
N TYR A 345 -8.50 13.40 9.22
CA TYR A 345 -9.12 12.85 10.44
C TYR A 345 -9.89 13.90 11.24
N TRP A 346 -10.45 14.91 10.58
CA TRP A 346 -11.28 15.96 11.18
C TRP A 346 -12.46 15.40 12.01
N TYR A 347 -12.96 14.21 11.65
CA TYR A 347 -14.08 13.55 12.31
C TYR A 347 -13.74 12.91 13.67
N ALA A 348 -12.46 12.67 13.97
CA ALA A 348 -12.07 11.90 15.16
C ALA A 348 -12.48 12.61 16.46
N LEU A 349 -12.25 13.92 16.56
CA LEU A 349 -12.60 14.72 17.72
C LEU A 349 -14.13 14.78 17.98
N PRO A 350 -14.98 15.20 17.02
CA PRO A 350 -16.42 15.26 17.25
C PRO A 350 -17.00 13.88 17.56
N LEU A 351 -16.48 12.80 16.95
CA LEU A 351 -16.94 11.44 17.23
C LEU A 351 -16.60 11.00 18.65
N VAL A 352 -15.39 11.27 19.15
CA VAL A 352 -15.01 10.97 20.54
C VAL A 352 -15.85 11.77 21.54
N ILE A 353 -16.15 13.05 21.25
CA ILE A 353 -17.05 13.87 22.08
C ILE A 353 -18.45 13.25 22.11
N ALA A 354 -19.00 12.89 20.95
CA ALA A 354 -20.32 12.26 20.86
C ALA A 354 -20.39 10.94 21.66
N LEU A 355 -19.37 10.08 21.53
CA LEU A 355 -19.25 8.85 22.31
C LEU A 355 -19.18 9.13 23.82
N GLY A 356 -18.45 10.17 24.24
CA GLY A 356 -18.38 10.60 25.62
C GLY A 356 -19.73 11.05 26.18
N VAL A 357 -20.50 11.83 25.40
CA VAL A 357 -21.86 12.25 25.77
C VAL A 357 -22.80 11.05 25.89
N ILE A 358 -22.77 10.12 24.93
CA ILE A 358 -23.54 8.88 24.98
C ILE A 358 -23.19 8.08 26.24
N ALA A 359 -21.90 7.86 26.50
CA ALA A 359 -21.44 7.15 27.69
C ALA A 359 -21.92 7.83 28.98
N LEU A 360 -21.87 9.16 29.07
CA LEU A 360 -22.36 9.92 30.23
C LEU A 360 -23.88 9.74 30.44
N LEU A 361 -24.68 9.88 29.37
CA LEU A 361 -26.13 9.71 29.42
C LEU A 361 -26.52 8.29 29.84
N PHE A 362 -25.85 7.27 29.30
CA PHE A 362 -26.14 5.88 29.66
C PHE A 362 -25.58 5.47 31.02
N THR A 363 -24.50 6.10 31.49
CA THR A 363 -24.03 5.94 32.87
C THR A 363 -25.06 6.50 33.85
N TRP A 364 -25.65 7.66 33.54
CA TRP A 364 -26.75 8.22 34.34
C TRP A 364 -27.99 7.31 34.32
N ALA A 365 -28.38 6.80 33.15
CA ALA A 365 -29.49 5.86 33.02
C ALA A 365 -29.23 4.56 33.80
N LEU A 366 -28.00 4.04 33.76
CA LEU A 366 -27.55 2.87 34.52
C LEU A 366 -27.68 3.10 36.02
N ALA A 367 -27.19 4.24 36.54
CA ALA A 367 -27.31 4.60 37.95
C ALA A 367 -28.78 4.68 38.39
N ARG A 368 -29.67 5.21 37.53
CA ARG A 368 -31.10 5.26 37.78
C ARG A 368 -31.75 3.87 37.76
N ALA A 369 -31.35 3.00 36.83
CA ALA A 369 -31.84 1.63 36.74
C ALA A 369 -31.42 0.80 37.96
N VAL A 370 -30.14 0.87 38.35
CA VAL A 370 -29.59 0.27 39.57
C VAL A 370 -30.37 0.72 40.81
N ARG A 371 -30.63 2.02 40.94
CA ARG A 371 -31.42 2.54 42.07
C ARG A 371 -32.85 1.99 42.08
N ARG A 372 -33.49 1.89 40.91
CA ARG A 372 -34.86 1.36 40.79
C ARG A 372 -34.96 -0.14 41.04
N GLU A 373 -33.99 -0.91 40.57
CA GLU A 373 -34.07 -2.38 40.51
C GLU A 373 -33.41 -3.05 41.73
N LEU A 374 -32.37 -2.44 42.30
CA LEU A 374 -31.59 -3.03 43.39
C LEU A 374 -31.79 -2.34 44.74
N ILE A 375 -32.06 -1.03 44.76
CA ILE A 375 -32.09 -0.24 46.01
C ILE A 375 -33.52 0.01 46.51
N VAL A 376 -34.48 0.27 45.62
CA VAL A 376 -35.88 0.40 46.01
C VAL A 376 -36.45 -1.01 46.10
N PRO A 377 -36.69 -1.59 47.29
CA PRO A 377 -37.34 -2.88 47.39
C PRO A 377 -38.67 -2.78 46.65
N ARG A 378 -38.99 -3.77 45.81
CA ARG A 378 -40.36 -3.99 45.30
C ARG A 378 -41.26 -4.15 46.53
N ARG A 379 -41.76 -3.04 47.08
CA ARG A 379 -42.81 -3.07 48.09
C ARG A 379 -44.04 -3.65 47.39
N ALA A 380 -44.38 -4.87 47.83
CA ALA A 380 -45.66 -5.54 47.68
C ALA A 380 -46.21 -5.64 46.25
N ALA A 381 -45.96 -6.78 45.62
CA ALA A 381 -47.07 -7.49 44.98
C ALA A 381 -47.67 -8.38 46.07
N ALA A 382 -48.61 -7.79 46.82
CA ALA A 382 -49.69 -8.50 47.51
C ALA A 382 -50.96 -8.15 46.75
#